data_AF-A0A0F9C6T3-F1
#
_entry.id   AF-A0A0F9C6T3-F1
#
_cell.length_a   1.000
_cell.length_b   1.000
_cell.length_c   1.000
_cell.angle_alpha   90.00
_cell.angle_beta   90.00
_cell.angle_gamma   90.00
#
_symmetry.space_group_name_H-M   'P 1'
#
loop_
_entity.id
_entity.type
_entity.pdbx_description
1 polymer ?
#
loop_
_entity_poly.entity_id
_entity_poly.type
_entity_poly.pdbx_seq_one_letter_code
_entity_poly.pdbx_strand_id
1 'polypeptide(L)'
;MVFTLLIMFACQSADKTADTGVKYYRHLKFSETPFDQIDGLHSITADQAEDINHYKFSHDEDGRVISIEYCRGDQLLNGSRTGASMIKISYEVDKELHNYFDMKGEPRDRSGYHTAEYLLDKEGVRRELRFLDSEGNPVENRNDIAWFEWEILANDQLKENRFNLEGEETVLNEFCPFYELRFTYDENGFPMNMANYQGDTMYNCTVENCGDIGVSYFAFEYNDAGDMTQFTVSHLNGQLSNLYWGWAKFQNKYDEHGNVVERFTFDQDNEPFGGMNVPVTQTVYDDHGAVVELKSMDPERNLMDHPRSGIAVTKFTYDEAGHPKDTLKFNSAMLEI
;
A
#
# COMPACT_ATOMS: atom_id res chain seq x y z
N MET A 1 30.20 61.31 33.54
CA MET A 1 30.08 60.00 34.21
C MET A 1 29.41 59.07 33.21
N VAL A 2 30.22 58.39 32.39
CA VAL A 2 29.73 57.53 31.29
C VAL A 2 29.66 56.11 31.85
N PHE A 3 28.45 55.58 31.98
CA PHE A 3 28.22 54.17 32.33
C PHE A 3 28.28 53.35 31.04
N THR A 4 29.36 52.61 30.86
CA THR A 4 29.46 51.59 29.80
C THR A 4 28.76 50.33 30.30
N LEU A 5 27.57 50.05 29.79
CA LEU A 5 26.81 48.84 30.07
C LEU A 5 27.39 47.70 29.23
N LEU A 6 28.09 46.77 29.88
CA LEU A 6 28.63 45.56 29.26
C LEU A 6 27.49 44.52 29.17
N ILE A 7 26.90 44.35 27.98
CA ILE A 7 25.90 43.31 27.73
C ILE A 7 26.65 42.03 27.37
N MET A 8 26.71 41.08 28.31
CA MET A 8 27.18 39.72 28.03
C MET A 8 26.07 38.97 27.28
N PHE A 9 26.28 38.69 25.99
CA PHE A 9 25.49 37.72 25.25
C PHE A 9 25.85 36.31 25.75
N ALA A 10 24.97 35.73 26.56
CA ALA A 10 25.01 34.29 26.82
C ALA A 10 24.55 33.57 25.55
N CYS A 11 25.45 32.83 24.93
CA CYS A 11 25.11 31.89 23.86
C CYS A 11 24.25 30.78 24.48
N GLN A 12 22.94 30.81 24.26
CA GLN A 12 22.11 29.63 24.45
C GLN A 12 22.43 28.68 23.30
N SER A 13 23.23 27.65 23.58
CA SER A 13 23.28 26.46 22.74
C SER A 13 21.88 25.86 22.75
N ALA A 14 21.15 26.01 21.64
CA ALA A 14 19.98 25.18 21.40
C ALA A 14 20.46 23.72 21.43
N ASP A 15 19.94 22.94 22.36
CA ASP A 15 20.09 21.49 22.35
C ASP A 15 19.58 21.00 20.99
N LYS A 16 20.52 20.70 20.09
CA LYS A 16 20.22 19.88 18.92
C LYS A 16 19.94 18.50 19.49
N THR A 17 18.67 18.19 19.74
CA THR A 17 18.23 16.80 19.88
C THR A 17 18.80 16.06 18.68
N ALA A 18 19.68 15.09 18.96
CA ALA A 18 20.27 14.26 17.92
C ALA A 18 19.11 13.64 17.12
N ASP A 19 19.14 13.79 15.80
CA ASP A 19 18.23 13.07 14.93
C ASP A 19 18.45 11.59 15.18
N THR A 20 17.44 10.92 15.73
CA THR A 20 17.52 9.50 16.08
C THR A 20 17.49 8.61 14.83
N GLY A 21 17.25 9.20 13.65
CA GLY A 21 17.00 8.46 12.41
C GLY A 21 15.65 7.75 12.43
N VAL A 22 14.80 7.98 13.43
CA VAL A 22 13.50 7.30 13.58
C VAL A 22 12.37 8.25 13.25
N LYS A 23 11.45 7.78 12.40
CA LYS A 23 10.22 8.49 12.02
C LYS A 23 9.01 7.56 12.16
N TYR A 24 7.85 8.13 12.44
CA TYR A 24 6.62 7.38 12.70
C TYR A 24 5.49 7.88 11.82
N TYR A 25 4.73 6.97 11.23
CA TYR A 25 3.67 7.27 10.27
C TYR A 25 2.46 6.38 10.50
N ARG A 26 1.23 6.90 10.46
CA ARG A 26 0.04 6.04 10.58
C ARG A 26 -0.10 5.10 9.39
N HIS A 27 0.26 5.57 8.20
CA HIS A 27 0.00 4.88 6.94
C HIS A 27 1.24 4.84 6.05
N LEU A 28 1.19 3.96 5.06
CA LEU A 28 2.18 3.91 3.98
C LEU A 28 1.63 4.64 2.76
N LYS A 29 2.53 5.29 2.02
CA LYS A 29 2.28 5.80 0.68
C LYS A 29 1.77 4.66 -0.20
N PHE A 30 0.76 4.95 -1.02
CA PHE A 30 0.25 3.97 -1.97
C PHE A 30 1.29 3.67 -3.06
N SER A 31 1.37 2.40 -3.45
CA SER A 31 2.24 1.89 -4.49
C SER A 31 1.54 0.73 -5.21
N GLU A 32 1.72 0.64 -6.52
CA GLU A 32 1.21 -0.44 -7.37
C GLU A 32 2.35 -1.25 -8.04
N THR A 33 3.61 -0.88 -7.79
CA THR A 33 4.80 -1.57 -8.30
C THR A 33 5.88 -1.69 -7.22
N PRO A 34 6.59 -2.83 -7.12
CA PRO A 34 7.70 -2.94 -6.17
C PRO A 34 8.89 -2.02 -6.51
N PHE A 35 8.89 -1.36 -7.67
CA PHE A 35 9.85 -0.29 -7.97
C PHE A 35 9.77 0.85 -6.94
N ASP A 36 8.57 1.20 -6.47
CA ASP A 36 8.39 2.38 -5.62
C ASP A 36 9.09 2.20 -4.27
N GLN A 37 9.75 3.26 -3.80
CA GLN A 37 10.29 3.29 -2.45
C GLN A 37 9.15 3.27 -1.43
N ILE A 38 9.30 2.46 -0.38
CA ILE A 38 8.31 2.43 0.69
C ILE A 38 8.47 3.70 1.52
N ASP A 39 7.41 4.50 1.59
CA ASP A 39 7.38 5.76 2.32
C ASP A 39 6.14 5.87 3.20
N GLY A 40 6.18 6.76 4.18
CA GLY A 40 5.13 6.96 5.17
C GLY A 40 4.22 8.16 4.88
N LEU A 41 2.96 8.07 5.30
CA LEU A 41 1.97 9.15 5.29
C LEU A 41 1.41 9.36 6.70
N HIS A 42 0.95 10.58 6.97
CA HIS A 42 0.38 10.98 8.27
C HIS A 42 1.38 10.77 9.41
N SER A 43 2.43 11.61 9.43
CA SER A 43 3.48 11.56 10.44
C SER A 43 2.93 11.80 11.85
N ILE A 44 3.44 11.05 12.83
CA ILE A 44 3.10 11.20 14.25
C ILE A 44 4.36 11.40 15.10
N THR A 45 4.19 11.93 16.31
CA THR A 45 5.27 12.06 17.28
C THR A 45 5.60 10.73 17.94
N ALA A 46 6.77 10.63 18.59
CA ALA A 46 7.12 9.47 19.40
C ALA A 46 6.11 9.23 20.54
N ASP A 47 5.67 10.30 21.22
CA ASP A 47 4.65 10.19 22.29
C ASP A 47 3.31 9.63 21.77
N GLN A 48 2.91 10.01 20.56
CA GLN A 48 1.72 9.46 19.91
C GLN A 48 1.92 7.99 19.52
N ALA A 49 3.12 7.63 19.08
CA ALA A 49 3.47 6.29 18.63
C ALA A 49 3.35 5.23 19.74
N GLU A 50 3.48 5.62 21.02
CA GLU A 50 3.27 4.73 22.17
C GLU A 50 1.87 4.08 22.17
N ASP A 51 0.86 4.83 21.74
CA ASP A 51 -0.54 4.38 21.80
C ASP A 51 -1.16 4.13 20.42
N ILE A 52 -0.57 4.60 19.33
CA ILE A 52 -1.17 4.47 17.98
C ILE A 52 -0.55 3.29 17.23
N ASN A 53 -1.36 2.53 16.50
CA ASN A 53 -0.87 1.58 15.50
C ASN A 53 -0.22 2.38 14.34
N HIS A 54 1.06 2.14 14.09
CA HIS A 54 1.85 2.95 13.16
C HIS A 54 2.96 2.14 12.48
N TYR A 55 3.59 2.75 11.49
CA TYR A 55 4.83 2.30 10.89
C TYR A 55 6.00 3.11 11.44
N LYS A 56 6.96 2.44 12.06
CA LYS A 56 8.22 3.00 12.53
C LYS A 56 9.30 2.76 11.47
N PHE A 57 9.88 3.85 10.98
CA PHE A 57 10.95 3.85 10.00
C PHE A 57 12.26 4.19 10.71
N SER A 58 13.25 3.33 10.61
CA SER A 58 14.61 3.61 11.06
C SER A 58 15.53 3.83 9.87
N HIS A 59 16.41 4.82 9.98
CA HIS A 59 17.33 5.21 8.91
C HIS A 59 18.79 5.07 9.36
N ASP A 60 19.68 4.84 8.40
CA ASP A 60 21.13 4.91 8.63
C ASP A 60 21.65 6.36 8.61
N GLU A 61 22.96 6.53 8.78
CA GLU A 61 23.63 7.85 8.79
C GLU A 61 23.53 8.59 7.44
N ASP A 62 23.30 7.86 6.34
CA ASP A 62 23.09 8.42 5.00
C ASP A 62 21.61 8.78 4.74
N GLY A 63 20.72 8.50 5.71
CA GLY A 63 19.29 8.76 5.61
C GLY A 63 18.52 7.70 4.80
N ARG A 64 19.11 6.53 4.54
CA ARG A 64 18.42 5.41 3.88
C ARG A 64 17.64 4.59 4.90
N VAL A 65 16.46 4.11 4.51
CA VAL A 65 15.61 3.28 5.38
C VAL A 65 16.26 1.92 5.58
N ILE A 66 16.49 1.52 6.82
CA ILE A 66 17.07 0.21 7.19
C ILE A 66 16.07 -0.71 7.90
N SER A 67 14.98 -0.14 8.42
CA SER A 67 13.89 -0.91 9.05
C SER A 67 12.55 -0.22 8.85
N ILE A 68 11.51 -1.02 8.59
CA ILE A 68 10.11 -0.59 8.58
C ILE A 68 9.33 -1.58 9.44
N GLU A 69 8.77 -1.12 10.54
CA GLU A 69 8.09 -1.94 11.55
C GLU A 69 6.64 -1.47 11.72
N TYR A 70 5.68 -2.38 11.65
CA TYR A 70 4.29 -2.09 12.01
C TYR A 70 4.06 -2.43 13.48
N CYS A 71 3.84 -1.41 14.32
CA CYS A 71 3.84 -1.55 15.77
C CYS A 71 2.89 -0.59 16.48
N ARG A 72 2.70 -0.82 17.79
CA ARG A 72 2.15 0.13 18.76
C ARG A 72 3.16 0.23 19.91
N GLY A 73 3.65 1.44 20.18
CA GLY A 73 4.89 1.64 20.93
C GLY A 73 6.01 0.79 20.32
N ASP A 74 6.68 0.01 21.17
CA ASP A 74 7.73 -0.93 20.77
C ASP A 74 7.22 -2.35 20.43
N GLN A 75 5.91 -2.59 20.45
CA GLN A 75 5.34 -3.91 20.19
C GLN A 75 4.94 -4.09 18.73
N LEU A 76 5.56 -5.06 18.05
CA LEU A 76 5.18 -5.46 16.69
C LEU A 76 3.76 -6.01 16.62
N LEU A 77 3.05 -5.65 15.55
CA LEU A 77 1.68 -6.05 15.27
C LEU A 77 1.59 -6.90 14.01
N ASN A 78 0.52 -7.70 13.91
CA ASN A 78 0.11 -8.34 12.66
C ASN A 78 -0.76 -7.39 11.81
N GLY A 79 -0.98 -7.74 10.55
CA GLY A 79 -1.93 -7.03 9.69
C GLY A 79 -1.36 -5.80 8.98
N SER A 80 -0.03 -5.64 8.99
CA SER A 80 0.68 -4.67 8.16
C SER A 80 0.29 -4.81 6.68
N ARG A 81 0.18 -3.67 5.99
CA ARG A 81 -0.08 -3.62 4.54
C ARG A 81 1.08 -4.17 3.70
N THR A 82 2.28 -4.27 4.26
CA THR A 82 3.44 -4.86 3.57
C THR A 82 3.39 -6.39 3.52
N GLY A 83 2.49 -7.01 4.28
CA GLY A 83 2.43 -8.46 4.47
C GLY A 83 3.43 -9.01 5.50
N ALA A 84 4.29 -8.16 6.06
CA ALA A 84 5.23 -8.49 7.13
C ALA A 84 5.09 -7.49 8.28
N SER A 85 5.33 -7.94 9.51
CA SER A 85 5.33 -7.05 10.69
C SER A 85 6.56 -6.16 10.70
N MET A 86 7.68 -6.64 10.16
CA MET A 86 8.91 -5.88 10.02
C MET A 86 9.61 -6.22 8.70
N ILE A 87 10.23 -5.22 8.09
CA ILE A 87 11.15 -5.35 6.96
C ILE A 87 12.50 -4.81 7.41
N LYS A 88 13.57 -5.58 7.23
CA LYS A 88 14.94 -5.08 7.33
C LYS A 88 15.54 -4.92 5.96
N ILE A 89 16.18 -3.78 5.74
CA ILE A 89 16.81 -3.41 4.48
C ILE A 89 18.31 -3.25 4.72
N SER A 90 19.12 -3.98 3.95
CA SER A 90 20.58 -3.83 3.94
C SER A 90 21.06 -3.39 2.57
N TYR A 91 22.09 -2.55 2.54
CA TYR A 91 22.63 -1.96 1.33
C TYR A 91 24.05 -2.46 1.05
N GLU A 92 24.31 -2.76 -0.22
CA GLU A 92 25.63 -2.89 -0.81
C GLU A 92 25.81 -1.80 -1.89
N VAL A 93 26.92 -1.82 -2.62
CA VAL A 93 27.24 -0.76 -3.60
C VAL A 93 26.20 -0.69 -4.73
N ASP A 94 25.71 -1.84 -5.19
CA ASP A 94 24.87 -2.00 -6.38
C ASP A 94 23.56 -2.74 -6.08
N LYS A 95 23.23 -2.95 -4.81
CA LYS A 95 21.99 -3.65 -4.43
C LYS A 95 21.48 -3.30 -3.03
N GLU A 96 20.20 -3.58 -2.84
CA GLU A 96 19.53 -3.61 -1.52
C GLU A 96 18.83 -4.96 -1.32
N LEU A 97 18.82 -5.44 -0.08
CA LEU A 97 18.22 -6.72 0.31
C LEU A 97 17.13 -6.47 1.34
N HIS A 98 15.91 -6.87 1.00
CA HIS A 98 14.73 -6.74 1.85
C HIS A 98 14.39 -8.11 2.44
N ASN A 99 14.44 -8.19 3.78
CA ASN A 99 14.14 -9.40 4.55
C ASN A 99 12.91 -9.16 5.43
N TYR A 100 12.06 -10.17 5.55
CA TYR A 100 10.73 -10.03 6.14
C TYR A 100 10.60 -10.84 7.42
N PHE A 101 9.94 -10.26 8.42
CA PHE A 101 9.80 -10.85 9.74
C PHE A 101 8.36 -10.78 10.22
N ASP A 102 7.95 -11.80 10.99
CA ASP A 102 6.65 -11.84 11.64
C ASP A 102 6.62 -10.99 12.93
N MET A 103 5.47 -10.95 13.61
CA MET A 103 5.31 -10.17 14.83
C MET A 103 6.17 -10.66 16.01
N LYS A 104 6.76 -11.85 15.92
CA LYS A 104 7.71 -12.38 16.92
C LYS A 104 9.16 -12.00 16.59
N GLY A 105 9.37 -11.32 15.47
CA GLY A 105 10.70 -10.98 14.96
C GLY A 105 11.39 -12.15 14.27
N GLU A 106 10.67 -13.22 13.94
CA GLU A 106 11.23 -14.39 13.27
C GLU A 106 11.16 -14.22 11.75
N PRO A 107 12.19 -14.66 10.99
CA PRO A 107 12.16 -14.62 9.53
C PRO A 107 10.94 -15.34 8.95
N ARG A 108 10.36 -14.78 7.89
CA ARG A 108 9.18 -15.35 7.25
C ARG A 108 9.19 -15.13 5.75
N ASP A 109 8.70 -16.13 5.02
CA ASP A 109 8.45 -16.01 3.59
C ASP A 109 7.26 -15.10 3.28
N ARG A 110 7.40 -14.30 2.22
CA ARG A 110 6.38 -13.41 1.70
C ARG A 110 5.97 -13.87 0.32
N SER A 111 4.76 -14.41 0.18
CA SER A 111 4.19 -14.78 -1.13
C SER A 111 5.10 -15.65 -2.00
N GLY A 112 5.81 -16.63 -1.43
CA GLY A 112 6.63 -17.59 -2.17
C GLY A 112 8.14 -17.35 -2.12
N TYR A 113 8.62 -16.27 -1.51
CA TYR A 113 10.05 -15.97 -1.40
C TYR A 113 10.46 -15.51 0.00
N HIS A 114 11.75 -15.63 0.31
CA HIS A 114 12.35 -15.24 1.60
C HIS A 114 12.96 -13.84 1.56
N THR A 115 13.67 -13.52 0.48
CA THR A 115 14.39 -12.25 0.30
C THR A 115 14.01 -11.61 -1.03
N ALA A 116 13.84 -10.28 -1.02
CA ALA A 116 13.74 -9.48 -2.24
C ALA A 116 15.07 -8.74 -2.43
N GLU A 117 15.82 -9.08 -3.49
CA GLU A 117 17.07 -8.43 -3.88
C GLU A 117 16.78 -7.44 -5.00
N TYR A 118 16.96 -6.15 -4.74
CA TYR A 118 16.88 -5.14 -5.79
C TYR A 118 18.28 -4.78 -6.27
N LEU A 119 18.46 -4.75 -7.58
CA LEU A 119 19.68 -4.25 -8.20
C LEU A 119 19.52 -2.78 -8.56
N LEU A 120 20.54 -2.00 -8.25
CA LEU A 120 20.60 -0.56 -8.44
C LEU A 120 21.51 -0.22 -9.62
N ASP A 121 21.18 0.83 -10.35
CA ASP A 121 22.14 1.45 -11.26
C ASP A 121 23.16 2.32 -10.51
N LYS A 122 24.07 2.94 -11.26
CA LYS A 122 25.14 3.78 -10.70
C LYS A 122 24.61 5.08 -10.08
N GLU A 123 23.35 5.45 -10.34
CA GLU A 123 22.63 6.56 -9.74
C GLU A 123 21.81 6.15 -8.50
N GLY A 124 21.77 4.85 -8.17
CA GLY A 124 21.01 4.31 -7.06
C GLY A 124 19.54 4.03 -7.37
N VAL A 125 19.15 4.03 -8.65
CA VAL A 125 17.78 3.74 -9.09
C VAL A 125 17.62 2.24 -9.27
N ARG A 126 16.51 1.67 -8.77
CA ARG A 126 16.17 0.26 -8.96
C ARG A 126 16.01 -0.05 -10.45
N ARG A 127 16.63 -1.14 -10.91
CA ARG A 127 16.45 -1.64 -12.29
C ARG A 127 15.98 -3.08 -12.38
N GLU A 128 16.19 -3.85 -11.32
CA GLU A 128 15.75 -5.24 -11.25
C GLU A 128 15.34 -5.58 -9.82
N LEU A 129 14.39 -6.51 -9.67
CA LEU A 129 14.07 -7.17 -8.40
C LEU A 129 14.06 -8.67 -8.62
N ARG A 130 14.85 -9.41 -7.84
CA ARG A 130 14.85 -10.87 -7.79
C ARG A 130 14.27 -11.37 -6.49
N PHE A 131 13.54 -12.47 -6.57
CA PHE A 131 13.09 -13.20 -5.39
C PHE A 131 14.00 -14.38 -5.09
N LEU A 132 14.41 -14.51 -3.83
CA LEU A 132 15.29 -15.58 -3.37
C LEU A 132 14.62 -16.40 -2.27
N ASP A 133 14.90 -17.71 -2.24
CA ASP A 133 14.55 -18.61 -1.14
C ASP A 133 15.45 -18.37 0.10
N SER A 134 15.25 -19.14 1.16
CA SER A 134 16.03 -19.02 2.41
C SER A 134 17.48 -19.49 2.31
N GLU A 135 17.85 -20.16 1.21
CA GLU A 135 19.22 -20.56 0.89
C GLU A 135 19.89 -19.54 -0.05
N GLY A 136 19.15 -18.55 -0.55
CA GLY A 136 19.63 -17.51 -1.46
C GLY A 136 19.52 -17.88 -2.94
N ASN A 137 18.78 -18.94 -3.30
CA ASN A 137 18.55 -19.32 -4.69
C ASN A 137 17.34 -18.57 -5.27
N PRO A 138 17.34 -18.20 -6.57
CA PRO A 138 16.17 -17.62 -7.23
C PRO A 138 14.93 -18.52 -7.14
N VAL A 139 13.78 -17.92 -6.86
CA VAL A 139 12.49 -18.62 -6.72
C VAL A 139 11.36 -17.80 -7.34
N GLU A 140 10.30 -18.47 -7.78
CA GLU A 140 9.07 -17.80 -8.19
C GLU A 140 8.20 -17.44 -6.98
N ASN A 141 7.58 -16.27 -7.05
CA ASN A 141 6.54 -15.89 -6.12
C ASN A 141 5.22 -16.62 -6.44
N ARG A 142 4.17 -16.35 -5.67
CA ARG A 142 2.83 -16.97 -5.81
C ARG A 142 2.14 -16.74 -7.17
N ASN A 143 2.66 -15.84 -8.00
CA ASN A 143 2.16 -15.50 -9.33
C ASN A 143 3.11 -16.01 -10.44
N ASP A 144 4.00 -16.96 -10.12
CA ASP A 144 4.97 -17.54 -11.06
C ASP A 144 5.97 -16.51 -11.63
N ILE A 145 6.22 -15.42 -10.88
CA ILE A 145 7.21 -14.38 -11.22
C ILE A 145 8.46 -14.59 -10.38
N ALA A 146 9.61 -14.73 -11.03
CA ALA A 146 10.93 -14.84 -10.41
C ALA A 146 11.65 -13.49 -10.30
N TRP A 147 11.54 -12.63 -11.31
CA TRP A 147 12.09 -11.27 -11.26
C TRP A 147 11.28 -10.23 -12.04
N PHE A 148 11.56 -8.97 -11.72
CA PHE A 148 11.06 -7.78 -12.41
C PHE A 148 12.23 -7.04 -13.05
N GLU A 149 11.98 -6.40 -14.19
CA GLU A 149 12.91 -5.45 -14.83
C GLU A 149 12.21 -4.10 -15.03
N TRP A 150 12.95 -3.02 -14.79
CA TRP A 150 12.46 -1.66 -14.92
C TRP A 150 13.33 -0.79 -15.82
N GLU A 151 12.67 0.07 -16.59
CA GLU A 151 13.30 1.09 -17.43
C GLU A 151 12.52 2.41 -17.31
N ILE A 152 13.21 3.51 -17.04
CA ILE A 152 12.62 4.84 -17.18
C ILE A 152 12.76 5.28 -18.64
N LEU A 153 11.64 5.38 -19.33
CA LEU A 153 11.58 5.74 -20.75
C LEU A 153 11.85 7.24 -20.97
N ALA A 154 12.13 7.62 -22.22
CA ALA A 154 12.43 9.01 -22.58
C ALA A 154 11.26 10.01 -22.37
N ASN A 155 10.05 9.51 -22.09
CA ASN A 155 8.86 10.29 -21.76
C ASN A 155 8.51 10.23 -20.26
N ASP A 156 9.48 9.86 -19.42
CA ASP A 156 9.38 9.75 -17.96
C ASP A 156 8.39 8.69 -17.46
N GLN A 157 7.93 7.78 -18.33
CA GLN A 157 7.19 6.60 -17.90
C GLN A 157 8.13 5.53 -17.36
N LEU A 158 7.75 4.91 -16.24
CA LEU A 158 8.41 3.69 -15.77
C LEU A 158 7.80 2.51 -16.50
N LYS A 159 8.62 1.80 -17.28
CA LYS A 159 8.29 0.52 -17.89
C LYS A 159 8.66 -0.61 -16.93
N GLU A 160 7.78 -1.60 -16.79
CA GLU A 160 7.96 -2.81 -15.99
C GLU A 160 7.64 -4.07 -16.80
N ASN A 161 8.60 -5.01 -16.81
CA ASN A 161 8.42 -6.38 -17.29
C ASN A 161 8.69 -7.36 -16.15
N ARG A 162 8.15 -8.58 -16.29
CA ARG A 162 8.21 -9.65 -15.28
C ARG A 162 8.57 -10.95 -15.97
N PHE A 163 9.31 -11.82 -15.28
CA PHE A 163 9.80 -13.06 -15.88
C PHE A 163 9.74 -14.22 -14.88
N ASN A 164 9.53 -15.44 -15.39
CA ASN A 164 9.63 -16.69 -14.62
C ASN A 164 11.09 -17.21 -14.58
N LEU A 165 11.37 -18.31 -13.87
CA LEU A 165 12.73 -18.87 -13.76
C LEU A 165 13.33 -19.35 -15.09
N GLU A 166 12.49 -19.57 -16.10
CA GLU A 166 12.89 -19.98 -17.45
C GLU A 166 13.28 -18.77 -18.32
N GLY A 167 13.05 -17.54 -17.84
CA GLY A 167 13.29 -16.29 -18.56
C GLY A 167 12.20 -15.94 -19.57
N GLU A 168 11.01 -16.52 -19.41
CA GLU A 168 9.84 -16.18 -20.19
C GLU A 168 9.10 -15.01 -19.54
N GLU A 169 8.67 -14.04 -20.35
CA GLU A 169 7.92 -12.89 -19.86
C GLU A 169 6.54 -13.32 -19.33
N THR A 170 6.20 -12.90 -18.12
CA THR A 170 4.97 -13.29 -17.41
C THR A 170 4.03 -12.12 -17.18
N VAL A 171 2.73 -12.41 -17.27
CA VAL A 171 1.68 -11.43 -17.01
C VAL A 171 1.46 -11.25 -15.51
N LEU A 172 0.98 -10.08 -15.10
CA LEU A 172 0.67 -9.81 -13.68
C LEU A 172 -0.37 -10.78 -13.09
N ASN A 173 -1.37 -11.15 -13.91
CA ASN A 173 -2.48 -12.04 -13.54
C ASN A 173 -3.07 -12.70 -14.79
N GLU A 174 -3.23 -14.02 -14.78
CA GLU A 174 -3.82 -14.78 -15.90
C GLU A 174 -5.30 -14.42 -16.18
N PHE A 175 -6.04 -13.98 -15.16
CA PHE A 175 -7.47 -13.67 -15.29
C PHE A 175 -7.76 -12.33 -15.97
N CYS A 176 -6.77 -11.45 -16.10
CA CYS A 176 -6.82 -10.24 -16.92
C CYS A 176 -5.35 -9.92 -17.27
N PRO A 177 -4.78 -10.53 -18.34
CA PRO A 177 -3.35 -10.43 -18.65
C PRO A 177 -2.89 -9.00 -18.84
N PHE A 178 -1.99 -8.59 -17.95
CA PHE A 178 -1.21 -7.37 -18.03
C PHE A 178 0.22 -7.76 -18.36
N TYR A 179 0.65 -7.50 -19.59
CA TYR A 179 1.94 -7.94 -20.14
C TYR A 179 3.06 -7.00 -19.66
N GLU A 180 3.27 -5.91 -20.38
CA GLU A 180 4.16 -4.82 -20.00
C GLU A 180 3.36 -3.74 -19.28
N LEU A 181 3.86 -3.26 -18.14
CA LEU A 181 3.24 -2.14 -17.43
C LEU A 181 3.99 -0.85 -17.67
N ARG A 182 3.26 0.24 -17.88
CA ARG A 182 3.82 1.61 -17.87
C ARG A 182 3.15 2.46 -16.82
N PHE A 183 3.94 3.04 -15.94
CA PHE A 183 3.49 3.92 -14.87
C PHE A 183 3.80 5.36 -15.20
N THR A 184 2.92 6.26 -14.75
CA THR A 184 3.17 7.71 -14.70
C THR A 184 3.02 8.17 -13.27
N TYR A 185 3.77 9.20 -12.90
CA TYR A 185 3.81 9.72 -11.54
C TYR A 185 3.54 11.21 -11.51
N ASP A 186 2.95 11.69 -10.43
CA ASP A 186 2.88 13.13 -10.15
C ASP A 186 4.22 13.67 -9.62
N GLU A 187 4.30 14.97 -9.36
CA GLU A 187 5.51 15.63 -8.85
C GLU A 187 5.94 15.17 -7.45
N ASN A 188 5.02 14.57 -6.69
CA ASN A 188 5.28 14.02 -5.36
C ASN A 188 5.58 12.51 -5.42
N GLY A 189 5.68 11.94 -6.63
CA GLY A 189 5.97 10.54 -6.87
C GLY A 189 4.82 9.60 -6.52
N PHE A 190 3.56 10.06 -6.52
CA PHE A 190 2.40 9.15 -6.46
C PHE A 190 2.08 8.63 -7.86
N PRO A 191 1.81 7.33 -8.02
CA PRO A 191 1.44 6.79 -9.33
C PRO A 191 0.07 7.34 -9.76
N MET A 192 0.00 8.00 -10.91
CA MET A 192 -1.25 8.53 -11.47
C MET A 192 -1.94 7.52 -12.38
N ASN A 193 -1.17 6.75 -13.15
CA ASN A 193 -1.70 5.72 -14.03
C ASN A 193 -0.79 4.51 -14.06
N MET A 194 -1.39 3.34 -14.23
CA MET A 194 -0.74 2.07 -14.56
C MET A 194 -1.42 1.50 -15.81
N ALA A 195 -0.71 1.47 -16.93
CA ALA A 195 -1.27 1.08 -18.23
C ALA A 195 -0.65 -0.20 -18.76
N ASN A 196 -1.48 -1.07 -19.35
CA ASN A 196 -1.11 -2.34 -19.95
C ASN A 196 -0.67 -2.16 -21.41
N TYR A 197 0.48 -2.72 -21.76
CA TYR A 197 1.09 -2.60 -23.09
C TYR A 197 1.42 -3.98 -23.67
N GLN A 198 1.31 -4.09 -24.99
CA GLN A 198 1.88 -5.20 -25.76
C GLN A 198 2.79 -4.60 -26.84
N GLY A 199 4.11 -4.68 -26.61
CA GLY A 199 5.07 -3.82 -27.32
C GLY A 199 4.78 -2.34 -27.03
N ASP A 200 4.90 -1.48 -28.05
CA ASP A 200 4.64 -0.04 -27.89
C ASP A 200 3.17 0.37 -28.07
N THR A 201 2.25 -0.59 -27.99
CA THR A 201 0.81 -0.32 -28.12
C THR A 201 0.09 -0.61 -26.83
N MET A 202 -0.67 0.37 -26.34
CA MET A 202 -1.54 0.20 -25.18
C MET A 202 -2.59 -0.88 -25.50
N TYR A 203 -2.72 -1.86 -24.62
CA TYR A 203 -3.49 -3.07 -24.84
C TYR A 203 -4.78 -3.06 -24.00
N ASN A 204 -5.85 -3.60 -24.57
CA ASN A 204 -7.10 -3.90 -23.88
C ASN A 204 -7.15 -5.38 -23.59
N CYS A 205 -7.18 -5.74 -22.32
CA CYS A 205 -7.48 -7.07 -21.90
C CYS A 205 -8.98 -7.34 -22.00
N THR A 206 -9.39 -8.21 -22.94
CA THR A 206 -10.79 -8.59 -23.20
C THR A 206 -11.09 -10.04 -22.83
N VAL A 207 -10.35 -10.63 -21.89
CA VAL A 207 -10.67 -11.98 -21.42
C VAL A 207 -11.99 -11.97 -20.65
N GLU A 208 -12.65 -13.12 -20.55
CA GLU A 208 -14.03 -13.27 -20.07
C GLU A 208 -14.34 -12.54 -18.75
N ASN A 209 -13.36 -12.47 -17.84
CA ASN A 209 -13.53 -11.83 -16.53
C ASN A 209 -13.41 -10.29 -16.52
N CYS A 210 -13.00 -9.67 -17.62
CA CYS A 210 -12.87 -8.22 -17.74
C CYS A 210 -14.16 -7.59 -18.36
N GLY A 211 -15.15 -8.42 -18.73
CA GLY A 211 -16.44 -7.99 -19.30
C GLY A 211 -16.38 -7.68 -20.80
N ASP A 212 -17.45 -7.09 -21.33
CA ASP A 212 -17.54 -6.71 -22.76
C ASP A 212 -16.68 -5.48 -23.11
N ILE A 213 -16.33 -4.69 -22.09
CA ILE A 213 -15.45 -3.53 -22.18
C ILE A 213 -14.07 -4.03 -21.73
N GLY A 214 -13.06 -3.93 -22.59
CA GLY A 214 -11.71 -4.37 -22.23
C GLY A 214 -11.05 -3.46 -21.19
N VAL A 215 -10.16 -4.03 -20.36
CA VAL A 215 -9.39 -3.30 -19.35
C VAL A 215 -8.02 -2.92 -19.91
N SER A 216 -7.65 -1.64 -19.84
CA SER A 216 -6.38 -1.16 -20.37
C SER A 216 -5.49 -0.47 -19.34
N TYR A 217 -6.05 0.38 -18.49
CA TYR A 217 -5.25 1.09 -17.50
C TYR A 217 -6.05 1.36 -16.24
N PHE A 218 -5.31 1.50 -15.14
CA PHE A 218 -5.84 2.01 -13.87
C PHE A 218 -5.38 3.45 -13.69
N ALA A 219 -6.26 4.28 -13.14
CA ALA A 219 -5.92 5.64 -12.74
C ALA A 219 -6.24 5.87 -11.27
N PHE A 220 -5.41 6.70 -10.64
CA PHE A 220 -5.42 6.98 -9.22
C PHE A 220 -5.47 8.48 -8.99
N GLU A 221 -6.31 8.91 -8.04
CA GLU A 221 -6.38 10.30 -7.61
C GLU A 221 -6.15 10.38 -6.10
N TYR A 222 -5.50 11.47 -5.67
CA TYR A 222 -5.10 11.70 -4.29
C TYR A 222 -5.59 13.06 -3.79
N ASN A 223 -5.80 13.17 -2.48
CA ASN A 223 -5.93 14.47 -1.82
C ASN A 223 -4.54 15.07 -1.52
N ASP A 224 -4.51 16.30 -0.98
CA ASP A 224 -3.26 17.01 -0.61
C ASP A 224 -2.45 16.29 0.49
N ALA A 225 -3.06 15.37 1.25
CA ALA A 225 -2.39 14.56 2.27
C ALA A 225 -1.78 13.26 1.70
N GLY A 226 -1.97 12.99 0.40
CA GLY A 226 -1.49 11.78 -0.26
C GLY A 226 -2.42 10.56 -0.15
N ASP A 227 -3.65 10.73 0.36
CA ASP A 227 -4.62 9.65 0.47
C ASP A 227 -5.33 9.42 -0.87
N MET A 228 -5.41 8.17 -1.33
CA MET A 228 -6.06 7.80 -2.58
C MET A 228 -7.59 7.96 -2.50
N THR A 229 -8.09 9.10 -3.00
CA THR A 229 -9.52 9.42 -3.01
C THR A 229 -10.29 8.66 -4.07
N GLN A 230 -9.65 8.27 -5.18
CA GLN A 230 -10.31 7.54 -6.25
C GLN A 230 -9.37 6.54 -6.93
N PHE A 231 -9.94 5.41 -7.32
CA PHE A 231 -9.33 4.46 -8.24
C PHE A 231 -10.33 4.15 -9.35
N THR A 232 -9.87 4.10 -10.59
CA THR A 232 -10.69 3.74 -11.76
C THR A 232 -10.00 2.71 -12.63
N VAL A 233 -10.78 1.78 -13.16
CA VAL A 233 -10.42 0.79 -14.15
C VAL A 233 -10.97 1.27 -15.49
N SER A 234 -10.11 1.42 -16.49
CA SER A 234 -10.48 2.10 -17.73
C SER A 234 -10.10 1.29 -18.97
N HIS A 235 -10.95 1.40 -19.98
CA HIS A 235 -10.70 0.98 -21.35
C HIS A 235 -9.82 2.01 -22.09
N LEU A 236 -9.24 1.63 -23.25
CA LEU A 236 -8.39 2.51 -24.09
C LEU A 236 -9.00 3.89 -24.42
N ASN A 237 -10.32 4.03 -24.45
CA ASN A 237 -11.02 5.29 -24.75
C ASN A 237 -11.40 6.11 -23.50
N GLY A 238 -11.00 5.66 -22.30
CA GLY A 238 -11.33 6.29 -21.02
C GLY A 238 -12.70 5.93 -20.43
N GLN A 239 -13.45 5.02 -21.05
CA GLN A 239 -14.65 4.46 -20.44
C GLN A 239 -14.29 3.56 -19.25
N LEU A 240 -15.10 3.60 -18.19
CA LEU A 240 -14.97 2.66 -17.09
C LEU A 240 -15.15 1.21 -17.57
N SER A 241 -14.32 0.32 -17.06
CA SER A 241 -14.31 -1.10 -17.42
C SER A 241 -14.37 -1.94 -16.16
N ASN A 242 -15.08 -3.05 -16.20
CA ASN A 242 -15.13 -3.94 -15.05
C ASN A 242 -13.82 -4.70 -14.89
N LEU A 243 -13.27 -4.70 -13.68
CA LEU A 243 -12.28 -5.68 -13.27
C LEU A 243 -12.99 -6.95 -12.76
N TYR A 244 -12.21 -7.91 -12.29
CA TYR A 244 -12.72 -9.09 -11.60
C TYR A 244 -13.73 -8.73 -10.50
N TRP A 245 -14.79 -9.53 -10.39
CA TRP A 245 -15.99 -9.30 -9.58
C TRP A 245 -16.94 -8.18 -10.03
N GLY A 246 -16.63 -7.43 -11.10
CA GLY A 246 -17.59 -6.56 -11.78
C GLY A 246 -17.64 -5.11 -11.30
N TRP A 247 -16.64 -4.64 -10.56
CA TRP A 247 -16.50 -3.23 -10.17
C TRP A 247 -15.53 -2.52 -11.12
N ALA A 248 -15.72 -1.21 -11.32
CA ALA A 248 -14.87 -0.42 -12.21
C ALA A 248 -14.25 0.81 -11.53
N LYS A 249 -14.79 1.22 -10.38
CA LYS A 249 -14.32 2.41 -9.67
C LYS A 249 -14.63 2.31 -8.19
N PHE A 250 -13.80 2.93 -7.36
CA PHE A 250 -14.21 3.29 -6.00
C PHE A 250 -13.76 4.70 -5.64
N GLN A 251 -14.46 5.28 -4.66
CA GLN A 251 -14.13 6.54 -4.03
C GLN A 251 -14.01 6.35 -2.51
N ASN A 252 -12.96 6.89 -1.91
CA ASN A 252 -12.74 6.84 -0.47
C ASN A 252 -13.00 8.19 0.18
N LYS A 253 -13.52 8.16 1.41
CA LYS A 253 -13.52 9.29 2.34
C LYS A 253 -12.62 8.96 3.52
N TYR A 254 -11.96 9.99 4.02
CA TYR A 254 -10.95 9.89 5.06
C TYR A 254 -11.33 10.72 6.28
N ASP A 255 -10.94 10.27 7.47
CA ASP A 255 -10.91 11.10 8.67
C ASP A 255 -9.64 11.97 8.72
N GLU A 256 -9.46 12.74 9.79
CA GLU A 256 -8.30 13.61 9.99
C GLU A 256 -6.97 12.86 10.26
N HIS A 257 -7.02 11.53 10.37
CA HIS A 257 -5.87 10.67 10.62
C HIS A 257 -5.46 9.86 9.40
N GLY A 258 -6.16 10.03 8.26
CA GLY A 258 -5.91 9.28 7.04
C GLY A 258 -6.59 7.90 7.00
N ASN A 259 -7.50 7.61 7.93
CA ASN A 259 -8.23 6.35 7.92
C ASN A 259 -9.43 6.40 6.96
N VAL A 260 -9.65 5.32 6.20
CA VAL A 260 -10.79 5.23 5.27
C VAL A 260 -12.09 4.98 6.04
N VAL A 261 -12.90 6.01 6.24
CA VAL A 261 -14.18 5.91 6.96
C VAL A 261 -15.35 5.47 6.08
N GLU A 262 -15.27 5.69 4.76
CA GLU A 262 -16.27 5.24 3.79
C GLU A 262 -15.57 4.91 2.46
N ARG A 263 -15.92 3.77 1.87
CA ARG A 263 -15.63 3.45 0.47
C ARG A 263 -16.92 3.27 -0.29
N PHE A 264 -17.08 3.98 -1.41
CA PHE A 264 -18.19 3.84 -2.34
C PHE A 264 -17.70 3.25 -3.66
N THR A 265 -18.21 2.08 -4.03
CA THR A 265 -17.83 1.31 -5.22
C THR A 265 -18.89 1.45 -6.31
N PHE A 266 -18.45 1.50 -7.56
CA PHE A 266 -19.27 1.68 -8.75
C PHE A 266 -18.95 0.60 -9.81
N ASP A 267 -19.92 0.29 -10.65
CA ASP A 267 -19.74 -0.55 -11.84
C ASP A 267 -19.25 0.25 -13.07
N GLN A 268 -19.10 -0.43 -14.21
CA GLN A 268 -18.69 0.15 -15.49
C GLN A 268 -19.62 1.22 -16.05
N ASP A 269 -20.89 1.28 -15.62
CA ASP A 269 -21.85 2.29 -16.04
C ASP A 269 -21.80 3.52 -15.11
N ASN A 270 -20.84 3.52 -14.16
CA ASN A 270 -20.69 4.50 -13.09
C ASN A 270 -21.91 4.56 -12.15
N GLU A 271 -22.62 3.43 -12.01
CA GLU A 271 -23.73 3.28 -11.08
C GLU A 271 -23.25 2.59 -9.78
N PRO A 272 -23.95 2.79 -8.64
CA PRO A 272 -23.62 2.12 -7.39
C PRO A 272 -23.51 0.60 -7.57
N PHE A 273 -22.40 0.03 -7.09
CA PHE A 273 -22.10 -1.38 -7.31
C PHE A 273 -23.15 -2.31 -6.66
N GLY A 274 -23.99 -2.92 -7.49
CA GLY A 274 -25.17 -3.67 -7.05
C GLY A 274 -25.05 -5.19 -7.14
N GLY A 275 -26.21 -5.85 -7.17
CA GLY A 275 -26.33 -7.30 -7.34
C GLY A 275 -25.91 -8.09 -6.09
N MET A 276 -24.89 -8.94 -6.22
CA MET A 276 -24.41 -9.82 -5.14
C MET A 276 -23.26 -9.20 -4.31
N ASN A 277 -23.15 -7.87 -4.35
CA ASN A 277 -22.07 -7.08 -3.76
C ASN A 277 -22.60 -5.95 -2.88
N VAL A 278 -21.69 -5.26 -2.21
CA VAL A 278 -21.98 -4.13 -1.32
C VAL A 278 -21.45 -2.85 -1.97
N PRO A 279 -22.30 -1.84 -2.23
CA PRO A 279 -21.87 -0.60 -2.87
C PRO A 279 -21.07 0.29 -1.91
N VAL A 280 -21.48 0.37 -0.64
CA VAL A 280 -20.85 1.25 0.35
C VAL A 280 -20.39 0.45 1.55
N THR A 281 -19.11 0.59 1.92
CA THR A 281 -18.57 0.07 3.17
C THR A 281 -18.17 1.22 4.06
N GLN A 282 -18.62 1.23 5.32
CA GLN A 282 -18.15 2.17 6.34
C GLN A 282 -17.28 1.47 7.37
N THR A 283 -16.19 2.12 7.76
CA THR A 283 -15.22 1.59 8.72
C THR A 283 -15.18 2.47 9.95
N VAL A 284 -15.20 1.86 11.13
CA VAL A 284 -15.02 2.55 12.41
C VAL A 284 -13.69 2.10 13.01
N TYR A 285 -12.94 3.07 13.52
CA TYR A 285 -11.65 2.87 14.15
C TYR A 285 -11.75 3.20 15.65
N ASP A 286 -10.93 2.53 16.47
CA ASP A 286 -10.68 2.97 17.84
C ASP A 286 -9.61 4.07 17.90
N ASP A 287 -9.35 4.57 19.11
CA ASP A 287 -8.38 5.64 19.36
C ASP A 287 -6.93 5.25 19.01
N HIS A 288 -6.66 3.94 18.92
CA HIS A 288 -5.36 3.41 18.50
C HIS A 288 -5.22 3.32 16.97
N GLY A 289 -6.31 3.58 16.21
CA GLY A 289 -6.35 3.40 14.76
C GLY A 289 -6.58 1.95 14.31
N ALA A 290 -7.06 1.07 15.20
CA ALA A 290 -7.47 -0.29 14.83
C ALA A 290 -8.93 -0.30 14.35
N VAL A 291 -9.25 -1.13 13.35
CA VAL A 291 -10.61 -1.26 12.83
C VAL A 291 -11.48 -2.02 13.83
N VAL A 292 -12.48 -1.38 14.42
CA VAL A 292 -13.40 -2.03 15.38
C VAL A 292 -14.74 -2.41 14.77
N GLU A 293 -15.13 -1.81 13.64
CA GLU A 293 -16.40 -2.11 12.98
C GLU A 293 -16.31 -1.92 11.46
N LEU A 294 -16.87 -2.86 10.69
CA LEU A 294 -17.15 -2.74 9.26
C LEU A 294 -18.64 -2.85 9.03
N LYS A 295 -19.21 -1.94 8.26
CA LYS A 295 -20.66 -1.87 7.96
C LYS A 295 -20.90 -1.94 6.46
N SER A 296 -21.76 -2.86 6.05
CA SER A 296 -22.31 -2.96 4.70
C SER A 296 -23.50 -2.02 4.56
N MET A 297 -23.44 -1.09 3.62
CA MET A 297 -24.46 -0.07 3.43
C MET A 297 -24.99 -0.09 2.00
N ASP A 298 -26.27 0.26 1.85
CA ASP A 298 -26.87 0.60 0.56
C ASP A 298 -26.34 1.95 0.03
N PRO A 299 -26.66 2.34 -1.22
CA PRO A 299 -26.20 3.61 -1.79
C PRO A 299 -26.67 4.86 -1.00
N GLU A 300 -27.80 4.76 -0.31
CA GLU A 300 -28.39 5.80 0.55
C GLU A 300 -27.78 5.84 1.96
N ARG A 301 -26.84 4.95 2.29
CA ARG A 301 -26.18 4.77 3.60
C ARG A 301 -27.09 4.21 4.69
N ASN A 302 -28.07 3.40 4.33
CA ASN A 302 -28.76 2.54 5.27
C ASN A 302 -28.05 1.19 5.38
N LEU A 303 -28.06 0.62 6.57
CA LEU A 303 -27.46 -0.69 6.84
C LEU A 303 -28.16 -1.78 6.02
N MET A 304 -27.38 -2.60 5.32
CA MET A 304 -27.90 -3.69 4.48
C MET A 304 -27.21 -5.01 4.80
N ASP A 305 -27.92 -6.12 4.61
CA ASP A 305 -27.31 -7.44 4.64
C ASP A 305 -26.47 -7.67 3.39
N HIS A 306 -25.20 -8.05 3.56
CA HIS A 306 -24.36 -8.43 2.43
C HIS A 306 -25.05 -9.57 1.66
N PRO A 307 -25.34 -9.43 0.34
CA PRO A 307 -26.22 -10.35 -0.38
C PRO A 307 -25.79 -11.83 -0.36
N ARG A 308 -24.48 -12.09 -0.28
CA ARG A 308 -23.93 -13.46 -0.19
C ARG A 308 -23.83 -14.05 1.22
N SER A 309 -23.60 -13.24 2.25
CA SER A 309 -23.25 -13.74 3.58
C SER A 309 -24.31 -13.44 4.64
N GLY A 310 -25.24 -12.53 4.36
CA GLY A 310 -26.20 -12.02 5.35
C GLY A 310 -25.57 -11.11 6.40
N ILE A 311 -24.28 -10.77 6.27
CA ILE A 311 -23.55 -9.95 7.26
C ILE A 311 -23.71 -8.49 6.89
N ALA A 312 -24.29 -7.70 7.80
CA ALA A 312 -24.35 -6.26 7.69
C ALA A 312 -23.24 -5.57 8.50
N VAL A 313 -22.89 -6.13 9.66
CA VAL A 313 -21.87 -5.56 10.55
C VAL A 313 -20.90 -6.64 10.97
N THR A 314 -19.60 -6.36 10.86
CA THR A 314 -18.55 -7.14 11.52
C THR A 314 -17.88 -6.28 12.58
N LYS A 315 -17.83 -6.75 13.83
CA LYS A 315 -17.14 -6.09 14.94
C LYS A 315 -15.90 -6.86 15.33
N PHE A 316 -14.81 -6.15 15.52
CA PHE A 316 -13.53 -6.70 15.95
C PHE A 316 -13.23 -6.24 17.37
N THR A 317 -12.66 -7.15 18.17
CA THR A 317 -12.12 -6.80 19.48
C THR A 317 -10.64 -7.15 19.53
N TYR A 318 -9.90 -6.39 20.33
CA TYR A 318 -8.46 -6.52 20.48
C TYR A 318 -8.09 -6.74 21.95
N ASP A 319 -6.93 -7.36 22.20
CA ASP A 319 -6.29 -7.30 23.51
C ASP A 319 -5.64 -5.92 23.75
N GLU A 320 -5.11 -5.67 24.96
CA GLU A 320 -4.45 -4.40 25.30
C GLU A 320 -3.22 -4.11 24.40
N ALA A 321 -2.61 -5.17 23.87
CA ALA A 321 -1.49 -5.11 22.94
C ALA A 321 -1.90 -4.83 21.49
N GLY A 322 -3.21 -4.75 21.18
CA GLY A 322 -3.69 -4.49 19.83
C GLY A 322 -3.78 -5.73 18.94
N HIS A 323 -3.68 -6.94 19.49
CA HIS A 323 -3.90 -8.17 18.72
C HIS A 323 -5.37 -8.56 18.64
N PRO A 324 -5.86 -9.08 17.49
CA PRO A 324 -7.25 -9.52 17.36
C PRO A 324 -7.61 -10.62 18.37
N LYS A 325 -8.74 -10.45 19.06
CA LYS A 325 -9.26 -11.38 20.08
C LYS A 325 -10.53 -12.09 19.64
N ASP A 326 -11.49 -11.35 19.09
CA ASP A 326 -12.79 -11.90 18.69
C ASP A 326 -13.36 -11.15 17.47
N THR A 327 -14.25 -11.81 16.73
CA THR A 327 -14.97 -11.25 15.59
C THR A 327 -16.44 -11.62 15.67
N LEU A 328 -17.29 -10.63 15.89
CA LEU A 328 -18.74 -10.79 15.96
C LEU A 328 -19.39 -10.33 14.65
N LYS A 329 -20.39 -11.06 14.17
CA LYS A 329 -21.07 -10.80 12.89
C LYS A 329 -22.56 -10.63 13.14
N PHE A 330 -23.13 -9.59 12.56
CA PHE A 330 -24.55 -9.26 12.71
C PHE A 330 -25.19 -9.04 11.36
N ASN A 331 -26.46 -9.38 11.26
CA ASN A 331 -27.32 -8.95 10.16
C ASN A 331 -27.79 -7.48 10.36
N SER A 332 -28.55 -6.97 9.41
CA SER A 332 -29.04 -5.58 9.34
C SER A 332 -30.04 -5.25 10.44
N ALA A 333 -30.65 -6.26 11.06
CA ALA A 333 -31.49 -6.13 12.25
C ALA A 333 -30.67 -6.17 13.56
N MET A 334 -29.34 -6.17 13.48
CA MET A 334 -28.40 -6.30 14.59
C MET A 334 -28.55 -7.59 15.40
N LEU A 335 -29.01 -8.66 14.76
CA LEU A 335 -28.97 -10.01 15.32
C LEU A 335 -27.65 -10.68 14.96
N GLU A 336 -26.99 -11.28 15.95
CA GLU A 336 -25.75 -12.03 15.76
C GLU A 336 -26.00 -13.31 14.95
N ILE A 337 -25.12 -13.62 13.98
CA ILE A 337 -25.29 -14.73 13.02
C ILE A 337 -24.04 -15.59 12.84
#